data_AF-A0A3L6T4B1-F1
#
_entry.id   AF-A0A3L6T4B1-F1
#
_cell.length_a   1.000
_cell.length_b   1.000
_cell.length_c   1.000
_cell.angle_alpha   90.00
_cell.angle_beta   90.00
_cell.angle_gamma   90.00
#
_symmetry.space_group_name_H-M   'P 1'
#
loop_
_entity.id
_entity.type
_entity.pdbx_description
1 polymer ?
#
loop_
_entity_poly.entity_id
_entity_poly.type
_entity_poly.pdbx_seq_one_letter_code
_entity_poly.pdbx_strand_id
1 'polypeptide(L)'
;MEQRGDVGGQWLYDPRTDGGDPLGATAPVKVHSSVYASVRLISPRECMGFSDFQFVPRPGRDARHREVLLYLRDFCAAFGLADAVRLNTRVVRVAMAPREAGGGGGSAGYSDVKWLVRSVRVDPDGSEEGSPTEEVFDAVVVANGHYSQPRLPSIEGMEVWPRRQLHSHSYRVPDPFRDEAVVVVCCGESGLDIATELCGVAQGGQPRGQLLANHAGIRLHPPVDRLREDGTVAFADGSLAVADTIIYGTGYTYSIPFLDTAGLVPPLLPVTALVLMLTTLRCTSRHCRLRVRSHNSEPSSTSSNTACHGTMAHRNIPGVP
;
A
#
# COMPACT_ATOMS: atom_id res chain seq x y z
N MET A 1 -16.39 -8.82 10.14
CA MET A 1 -16.08 -9.99 9.30
C MET A 1 -14.86 -9.63 8.49
N GLU A 2 -13.84 -10.50 8.50
CA GLU A 2 -12.56 -10.30 7.82
C GLU A 2 -12.34 -11.48 6.87
N GLN A 3 -12.10 -11.19 5.59
CA GLN A 3 -11.98 -12.22 4.57
C GLN A 3 -10.69 -13.04 4.69
N ARG A 4 -9.67 -12.51 5.34
CA ARG A 4 -8.37 -13.16 5.55
C ARG A 4 -8.31 -13.92 6.86
N GLY A 5 -7.29 -14.77 6.97
CA GLY A 5 -7.01 -15.55 8.18
C GLY A 5 -6.40 -14.77 9.33
N ASP A 6 -6.27 -13.45 9.20
CA ASP A 6 -5.78 -12.57 10.27
C ASP A 6 -6.23 -11.12 10.03
N VAL A 7 -6.13 -10.30 11.08
CA VAL A 7 -6.32 -8.84 11.00
C VAL A 7 -5.15 -8.16 10.28
N GLY A 8 -5.35 -6.88 9.94
CA GLY A 8 -4.30 -6.01 9.40
C GLY A 8 -4.54 -5.50 7.99
N GLY A 9 -5.50 -6.08 7.26
CA GLY A 9 -5.90 -5.63 5.92
C GLY A 9 -4.70 -5.55 4.98
N GLN A 10 -4.38 -4.34 4.50
CA GLN A 10 -3.23 -4.08 3.64
C GLN A 10 -1.90 -4.55 4.24
N TRP A 11 -1.72 -4.44 5.56
CA TRP A 11 -0.47 -4.79 6.25
C TRP A 11 -0.25 -6.30 6.38
N LEU A 12 -1.31 -7.10 6.18
CA LEU A 12 -1.21 -8.54 6.04
C LEU A 12 -0.72 -8.86 4.62
N TYR A 13 0.60 -8.84 4.46
CA TYR A 13 1.28 -9.09 3.19
C TYR A 13 0.86 -10.43 2.57
N ASP A 14 0.54 -10.40 1.28
CA ASP A 14 0.29 -11.58 0.46
C ASP A 14 1.27 -11.60 -0.72
N PRO A 15 2.18 -12.58 -0.80
CA PRO A 15 3.13 -12.66 -1.92
C PRO A 15 2.45 -12.98 -3.26
N ARG A 16 1.19 -13.46 -3.24
CA ARG A 16 0.42 -13.72 -4.47
C ARG A 16 -0.01 -12.43 -5.13
N THR A 17 -0.28 -12.53 -6.43
CA THR A 17 -0.96 -11.53 -7.24
C THR A 17 -2.20 -12.16 -7.85
N ASP A 18 -3.00 -11.39 -8.59
CA ASP A 18 -4.18 -11.90 -9.29
C ASP A 18 -3.86 -12.85 -10.47
N GLY A 19 -2.57 -13.16 -10.68
CA GLY A 19 -2.04 -14.26 -11.51
C GLY A 19 -2.24 -14.11 -13.02
N GLY A 20 -3.49 -13.93 -13.45
CA GLY A 20 -3.88 -13.72 -14.84
C GLY A 20 -4.20 -12.27 -15.21
N ASP A 21 -4.29 -11.36 -14.24
CA ASP A 21 -4.59 -9.95 -14.47
C ASP A 21 -3.57 -9.05 -13.74
N PRO A 22 -2.35 -8.87 -14.30
CA PRO A 22 -1.32 -8.05 -13.68
C PRO A 22 -1.70 -6.56 -13.61
N LEU A 23 -2.66 -6.11 -14.42
CA LEU A 23 -3.21 -4.77 -14.39
C LEU A 23 -4.31 -4.61 -13.33
N GLY A 24 -4.94 -5.71 -12.92
CA GLY A 24 -6.12 -5.72 -12.04
C GLY A 24 -7.28 -4.93 -12.65
N ALA A 25 -7.45 -5.05 -13.97
CA ALA A 25 -8.54 -4.41 -14.70
C ALA A 25 -9.92 -4.97 -14.28
N THR A 26 -9.96 -6.24 -13.87
CA THR A 26 -11.18 -6.94 -13.49
C THR A 26 -11.50 -6.71 -12.01
N ALA A 27 -12.70 -6.22 -11.72
CA ALA A 27 -13.20 -6.08 -10.35
C ALA A 27 -14.08 -7.28 -9.94
N PRO A 28 -14.04 -7.71 -8.68
CA PRO A 28 -13.06 -7.33 -7.66
C PRO A 28 -11.73 -8.05 -7.86
N VAL A 29 -10.63 -7.41 -7.46
CA VAL A 29 -9.34 -8.10 -7.31
C VAL A 29 -9.43 -9.23 -6.28
N LYS A 30 -8.67 -10.31 -6.51
CA LYS A 30 -8.63 -11.48 -5.62
C LYS A 30 -7.70 -11.26 -4.43
N VAL A 31 -6.56 -10.61 -4.67
CA VAL A 31 -5.60 -10.26 -3.62
C VAL A 31 -5.94 -8.89 -3.05
N HIS A 32 -6.15 -8.82 -1.73
CA HIS A 32 -6.50 -7.56 -1.08
C HIS A 32 -5.30 -6.63 -0.87
N SER A 33 -4.16 -7.19 -0.44
CA SER A 33 -2.98 -6.41 -0.10
C SER A 33 -2.23 -5.95 -1.35
N SER A 34 -1.91 -4.66 -1.37
CA SER A 34 -1.05 -3.99 -2.35
C SER A 34 0.36 -3.76 -1.82
N VAL A 35 0.65 -4.23 -0.61
CA VAL A 35 1.98 -4.09 0.02
C VAL A 35 2.95 -5.06 -0.64
N TYR A 36 4.17 -4.59 -0.90
CA TYR A 36 5.30 -5.41 -1.35
C TYR A 36 6.28 -5.68 -0.19
N ALA A 37 7.12 -6.70 -0.36
CA ALA A 37 7.89 -7.31 0.74
C ALA A 37 8.83 -6.34 1.46
N SER A 38 9.32 -5.31 0.76
CA SER A 38 10.29 -4.36 1.27
C SER A 38 9.68 -3.07 1.81
N VAL A 39 8.36 -2.85 1.65
CA VAL A 39 7.66 -1.60 1.99
C VAL A 39 8.07 -1.13 3.37
N ARG A 40 8.51 0.13 3.44
CA ARG A 40 8.79 0.86 4.66
C ARG A 40 7.70 1.86 4.96
N LEU A 41 7.63 2.29 6.21
CA LEU A 41 6.75 3.38 6.61
C LEU A 41 7.16 4.67 5.90
N ILE A 42 6.21 5.27 5.17
CA ILE A 42 6.37 6.59 4.54
C ILE A 42 6.12 7.73 5.54
N SER A 43 5.44 7.42 6.65
CA SER A 43 5.12 8.35 7.73
C SER A 43 5.83 7.95 9.04
N PRO A 44 6.15 8.90 9.92
CA PRO A 44 6.62 8.59 11.28
C PRO A 44 5.63 7.72 12.05
N ARG A 45 6.12 6.85 12.94
CA ARG A 45 5.24 5.97 13.72
C ARG A 45 4.33 6.76 14.65
N GLU A 46 4.83 7.87 15.16
CA GLU A 46 4.20 8.78 16.12
C GLU A 46 2.88 9.34 15.59
N CYS A 47 2.73 9.51 14.27
CA CYS A 47 1.47 9.97 13.67
C CYS A 47 0.57 8.82 13.18
N MET A 48 1.06 7.57 13.23
CA MET A 48 0.30 6.38 12.85
C MET A 48 -0.30 5.64 14.06
N GLY A 49 0.17 5.92 15.27
CA GLY A 49 -0.33 5.31 16.50
C GLY A 49 -1.72 5.80 16.90
N PHE A 50 -2.45 4.98 17.64
CA PHE A 50 -3.70 5.39 18.27
C PHE A 50 -3.41 6.23 19.52
N SER A 51 -4.25 7.20 19.82
CA SER A 51 -4.04 8.12 20.95
C SER A 51 -3.89 7.40 22.30
N ASP A 52 -4.62 6.31 22.48
CA ASP A 52 -4.66 5.44 23.67
C ASP A 52 -3.79 4.18 23.52
N PHE A 53 -3.13 3.98 22.37
CA PHE A 53 -2.21 2.87 22.13
C PHE A 53 -1.08 3.32 21.20
N GLN A 54 0.00 3.84 21.79
CA GLN A 54 1.08 4.49 21.05
C GLN A 54 1.91 3.51 20.21
N PHE A 55 2.22 3.90 18.97
CA PHE A 55 3.06 3.11 18.08
C PHE A 55 4.54 3.42 18.30
N VAL A 56 5.15 2.70 19.25
CA VAL A 56 6.56 2.88 19.62
C VAL A 56 7.45 1.78 19.04
N PRO A 57 8.71 2.07 18.66
CA PRO A 57 9.66 1.05 18.24
C PRO A 57 9.87 -0.03 19.30
N ARG A 58 9.87 -1.30 18.90
CA ARG A 58 10.18 -2.44 19.78
C ARG A 58 11.46 -3.17 19.34
N PRO A 59 12.28 -3.68 20.29
CA PRO A 59 13.46 -4.48 19.95
C PRO A 59 13.10 -5.69 19.05
N GLY A 60 13.91 -5.92 18.02
CA GLY A 60 13.72 -7.04 17.09
C GLY A 60 12.66 -6.83 15.99
N ARG A 61 12.06 -5.64 15.91
CA ARG A 61 11.11 -5.28 14.84
C ARG A 61 11.72 -4.21 13.92
N ASP A 62 11.59 -4.39 12.61
CA ASP A 62 12.13 -3.45 11.61
C ASP A 62 11.10 -2.40 11.19
N ALA A 63 11.50 -1.32 10.53
CA ALA A 63 10.57 -0.25 10.13
C ALA A 63 9.77 -0.57 8.84
N ARG A 64 9.48 -1.85 8.60
CA ARG A 64 8.76 -2.32 7.41
C ARG A 64 7.29 -2.56 7.70
N HIS A 65 6.53 -2.89 6.67
CA HIS A 65 5.11 -3.21 6.74
C HIS A 65 4.76 -4.22 7.86
N ARG A 66 5.65 -5.19 8.14
CA ARG A 66 5.46 -6.19 9.20
C ARG A 66 5.31 -5.58 10.58
N GLU A 67 5.98 -4.47 10.85
CA GLU A 67 5.90 -3.80 12.16
C GLU A 67 4.53 -3.17 12.41
N VAL A 68 3.87 -2.67 11.35
CA VAL A 68 2.48 -2.21 11.46
C VAL A 68 1.53 -3.36 11.74
N LEU A 69 1.71 -4.50 11.05
CA LEU A 69 0.92 -5.70 11.31
C LEU A 69 1.06 -6.18 12.76
N LEU A 70 2.29 -6.20 13.28
CA LEU A 70 2.55 -6.59 14.67
C LEU A 70 1.94 -5.58 15.66
N TYR A 71 2.03 -4.28 15.38
CA TYR A 71 1.37 -3.25 16.18
C TYR A 71 -0.17 -3.42 16.21
N LEU A 72 -0.80 -3.69 15.06
CA LEU A 72 -2.25 -3.94 15.00
C LEU A 72 -2.66 -5.23 15.74
N ARG A 73 -1.84 -6.28 15.67
CA ARG A 73 -2.05 -7.50 16.47
C ARG A 73 -1.90 -7.22 17.97
N ASP A 74 -0.87 -6.46 18.37
CA ASP A 74 -0.68 -6.06 19.77
C ASP A 74 -1.89 -5.26 20.29
N PHE A 75 -2.44 -4.36 19.46
CA PHE A 75 -3.67 -3.61 19.77
C PHE A 75 -4.86 -4.57 19.96
N CYS A 76 -5.13 -5.45 19.00
CA CYS A 76 -6.23 -6.41 19.11
C CYS A 76 -6.11 -7.31 20.36
N ALA A 77 -4.89 -7.72 20.72
CA ALA A 77 -4.64 -8.50 21.92
C ALA A 77 -4.87 -7.68 23.21
N ALA A 78 -4.38 -6.44 23.27
CA ALA A 78 -4.51 -5.58 24.44
C ALA A 78 -5.98 -5.26 24.78
N PHE A 79 -6.83 -5.13 23.77
CA PHE A 79 -8.25 -4.81 23.91
C PHE A 79 -9.19 -6.02 23.79
N GLY A 80 -8.66 -7.24 23.67
CA GLY A 80 -9.47 -8.47 23.62
C GLY A 80 -10.40 -8.55 22.40
N LEU A 81 -9.96 -8.06 21.24
CA LEU A 81 -10.80 -7.93 20.04
C LEU A 81 -10.92 -9.20 19.20
N ALA A 82 -10.21 -10.28 19.56
CA ALA A 82 -10.18 -11.52 18.78
C ALA A 82 -11.58 -12.11 18.58
N ASP A 83 -12.40 -12.15 19.63
CA ASP A 83 -13.74 -12.74 19.59
C ASP A 83 -14.76 -11.87 18.82
N ALA A 84 -14.44 -10.59 18.61
CA ALA A 84 -15.28 -9.67 17.83
C ALA A 84 -15.07 -9.85 16.31
N VAL A 85 -14.01 -10.55 15.89
CA VAL A 85 -13.63 -10.66 14.47
C VAL A 85 -13.79 -12.09 13.98
N ARG A 86 -14.76 -12.28 13.08
CA ARG A 86 -14.88 -13.51 12.28
C ARG A 86 -13.90 -13.46 11.10
N LEU A 87 -12.72 -14.06 11.28
CA LEU A 87 -11.69 -14.27 10.26
C LEU A 87 -12.13 -15.32 9.22
N ASN A 88 -11.50 -15.32 8.05
CA ASN A 88 -11.82 -16.23 6.93
C ASN A 88 -13.31 -16.16 6.53
N THR A 89 -13.90 -14.96 6.59
CA THR A 89 -15.31 -14.71 6.28
C THR A 89 -15.43 -13.50 5.37
N ARG A 90 -15.76 -13.74 4.10
CA ARG A 90 -15.97 -12.70 3.09
C ARG A 90 -17.44 -12.32 3.02
N VAL A 91 -17.71 -11.02 3.11
CA VAL A 91 -19.05 -10.47 2.83
C VAL A 91 -19.23 -10.42 1.32
N VAL A 92 -20.32 -11.04 0.84
CA VAL A 92 -20.66 -11.09 -0.59
C VAL A 92 -21.87 -10.22 -0.92
N ARG A 93 -22.70 -9.89 0.07
CA ARG A 93 -23.80 -8.94 -0.09
C ARG A 93 -24.14 -8.22 1.21
N VAL A 94 -24.47 -6.95 1.11
CA VAL A 94 -25.09 -6.12 2.15
C VAL A 94 -26.24 -5.40 1.50
N ALA A 95 -27.46 -5.57 2.00
CA ALA A 95 -28.65 -4.93 1.48
C ALA A 95 -29.59 -4.55 2.62
N MET A 96 -30.51 -3.61 2.38
CA MET A 96 -31.62 -3.40 3.32
C MET A 96 -32.45 -4.68 3.43
N ALA A 97 -32.75 -5.10 4.66
CA ALA A 97 -33.63 -6.23 4.91
C ALA A 97 -35.06 -5.91 4.45
N PRO A 98 -35.82 -6.88 3.91
CA PRO A 98 -37.23 -6.70 3.60
C PRO A 98 -38.01 -6.24 4.84
N ARG A 99 -38.93 -5.29 4.67
CA ARG A 99 -39.83 -4.91 5.77
C ARG A 99 -40.81 -6.04 6.02
N GLU A 100 -41.05 -6.39 7.27
CA GLU A 100 -42.14 -7.30 7.61
C GLU A 100 -43.48 -6.67 7.21
N ALA A 101 -44.33 -7.43 6.52
CA ALA A 101 -45.56 -6.95 5.87
C ALA A 101 -46.71 -6.56 6.84
N GLY A 102 -46.43 -6.30 8.12
CA GLY A 102 -47.43 -6.07 9.17
C GLY A 102 -47.38 -4.72 9.89
N GLY A 103 -46.38 -3.87 9.62
CA GLY A 103 -46.25 -2.55 10.27
C GLY A 103 -47.08 -1.47 9.57
N GLY A 104 -48.10 -0.94 10.26
CA GLY A 104 -49.02 0.07 9.74
C GLY A 104 -48.33 1.31 9.13
N GLY A 105 -48.98 1.90 8.11
CA GLY A 105 -48.46 2.92 7.19
C GLY A 105 -48.10 4.29 7.77
N GLY A 106 -47.28 4.33 8.81
CA GLY A 106 -46.57 5.52 9.25
C GLY A 106 -45.29 5.74 8.42
N SER A 107 -44.91 7.00 8.23
CA SER A 107 -43.61 7.38 7.65
C SER A 107 -42.49 6.74 8.48
N ALA A 108 -41.76 5.80 7.87
CA ALA A 108 -40.67 5.10 8.52
C ALA A 108 -39.55 6.07 8.91
N GLY A 109 -39.29 6.22 10.21
CA GLY A 109 -38.07 6.85 10.68
C GLY A 109 -36.85 6.02 10.30
N TYR A 110 -35.67 6.65 10.24
CA TYR A 110 -34.39 5.98 10.00
C TYR A 110 -34.07 4.82 10.98
N SER A 111 -34.80 4.74 12.11
CA SER A 111 -34.62 3.74 13.18
C SER A 111 -35.14 2.33 12.85
N ASP A 112 -35.95 2.15 11.80
CA ASP A 112 -36.53 0.85 11.42
C ASP A 112 -35.75 0.12 10.31
N VAL A 113 -34.61 0.66 9.88
CA VAL A 113 -33.81 0.05 8.82
C VAL A 113 -32.93 -1.04 9.43
N LYS A 114 -33.15 -2.28 9.01
CA LYS A 114 -32.25 -3.41 9.27
C LYS A 114 -31.48 -3.78 8.00
N TRP A 115 -30.33 -4.41 8.18
CA TRP A 115 -29.40 -4.78 7.11
C TRP A 115 -29.24 -6.28 7.04
N LEU A 116 -29.53 -6.87 5.89
CA LEU A 116 -29.22 -8.25 5.57
C LEU A 116 -27.77 -8.32 5.06
N VAL A 117 -26.93 -9.10 5.72
CA VAL A 117 -25.55 -9.35 5.34
C VAL A 117 -25.40 -10.82 4.98
N ARG A 118 -24.94 -11.07 3.75
CA ARG A 118 -24.61 -12.41 3.26
C ARG A 118 -23.09 -12.59 3.23
N SER A 119 -22.60 -13.67 3.81
CA SER A 119 -21.17 -13.98 3.88
C SER A 119 -20.85 -15.44 3.55
N VAL A 120 -19.61 -15.70 3.14
CA VAL A 120 -19.08 -17.04 2.84
C VAL A 120 -17.79 -17.28 3.61
N ARG A 121 -17.49 -18.55 3.93
CA ARG A 121 -16.19 -18.94 4.46
C ARG A 121 -15.18 -18.97 3.32
N VAL A 122 -13.95 -18.53 3.61
CA VAL A 122 -12.87 -18.45 2.62
C VAL A 122 -11.66 -19.22 3.10
N ASP A 123 -11.16 -20.13 2.27
CA ASP A 123 -9.95 -20.88 2.52
C ASP A 123 -8.68 -20.05 2.27
N PRO A 124 -7.51 -20.46 2.78
CA PRO A 124 -6.25 -19.75 2.57
C PRO A 124 -5.88 -19.53 1.08
N ASP A 125 -6.26 -20.46 0.20
CA ASP A 125 -6.04 -20.35 -1.25
C ASP A 125 -7.04 -19.40 -1.95
N GLY A 126 -8.06 -18.94 -1.23
CA GLY A 126 -9.11 -18.04 -1.71
C GLY A 126 -10.39 -18.75 -2.15
N SER A 127 -10.49 -20.08 -2.07
CA SER A 127 -11.74 -20.79 -2.39
C SER A 127 -12.83 -20.47 -1.37
N GLU A 128 -14.08 -20.50 -1.84
CA GLU A 128 -15.26 -20.35 -0.99
C GLU A 128 -15.70 -21.73 -0.50
N GLU A 129 -15.88 -21.87 0.81
CA GLU A 129 -16.34 -23.11 1.43
C GLU A 129 -17.80 -22.98 1.86
N GLY A 130 -18.59 -24.00 1.52
CA GLY A 130 -19.96 -24.16 1.98
C GLY A 130 -20.98 -23.21 1.34
N SER A 131 -22.21 -23.26 1.85
CA SER A 131 -23.28 -22.36 1.43
C SER A 131 -23.14 -20.99 2.12
N PRO A 132 -23.46 -19.88 1.44
CA PRO A 132 -23.46 -18.57 2.08
C PRO A 132 -24.41 -18.50 3.29
N THR A 133 -23.97 -17.83 4.35
CA THR A 133 -24.78 -17.53 5.54
C THR A 133 -25.40 -16.15 5.42
N GLU A 134 -26.60 -15.98 5.95
CA GLU A 134 -27.30 -14.69 6.01
C GLU A 134 -27.62 -14.32 7.46
N GLU A 135 -27.33 -13.07 7.81
CA GLU A 135 -27.54 -12.52 9.15
C GLU A 135 -28.12 -11.11 9.03
N VAL A 136 -28.96 -10.72 9.98
CA VAL A 136 -29.59 -9.39 10.04
C VAL A 136 -28.94 -8.56 11.13
N PHE A 137 -28.55 -7.34 10.80
CA PHE A 137 -27.90 -6.38 11.69
C PHE A 137 -28.69 -5.07 11.76
N ASP A 138 -28.68 -4.42 12.92
CA ASP A 138 -29.29 -3.09 13.07
C ASP A 138 -28.43 -1.99 12.41
N ALA A 139 -27.12 -2.22 12.28
CA ALA A 139 -26.20 -1.31 11.59
C ALA A 139 -25.06 -2.07 10.90
N VAL A 140 -24.52 -1.48 9.83
CA VAL A 140 -23.35 -1.98 9.12
C VAL A 140 -22.30 -0.88 8.99
N VAL A 141 -21.07 -1.18 9.39
CA VAL A 141 -19.90 -0.33 9.14
C VAL A 141 -19.06 -0.98 8.04
N VAL A 142 -18.88 -0.28 6.93
CA VAL A 142 -18.06 -0.75 5.81
C VAL A 142 -16.63 -0.23 5.95
N ALA A 143 -15.70 -1.14 6.23
CA ALA A 143 -14.28 -0.86 6.42
C ALA A 143 -13.39 -1.73 5.50
N ASN A 144 -13.83 -1.97 4.26
CA ASN A 144 -13.15 -2.87 3.31
C ASN A 144 -11.92 -2.25 2.61
N GLY A 145 -11.59 -0.99 2.92
CA GLY A 145 -10.47 -0.26 2.32
C GLY A 145 -10.69 0.12 0.84
N HIS A 146 -9.81 0.96 0.32
CA HIS A 146 -9.89 1.53 -1.05
C HIS A 146 -8.55 1.50 -1.81
N TYR A 147 -7.55 0.79 -1.31
CA TYR A 147 -6.23 0.65 -1.93
C TYR A 147 -6.00 -0.75 -2.54
N SER A 148 -7.05 -1.42 -2.98
CA SER A 148 -6.96 -2.76 -3.58
C SER A 148 -7.32 -2.74 -5.07
N GLN A 149 -8.45 -2.13 -5.46
CA GLN A 149 -8.87 -2.10 -6.86
C GLN A 149 -8.06 -1.08 -7.67
N PRO A 150 -7.23 -1.50 -8.65
CA PRO A 150 -6.42 -0.58 -9.45
C PRO A 150 -7.25 0.43 -10.23
N ARG A 151 -6.69 1.62 -10.41
CA ARG A 151 -7.19 2.62 -11.37
C ARG A 151 -6.23 2.70 -12.54
N LEU A 152 -6.62 2.14 -13.68
CA LEU A 152 -5.81 2.19 -14.89
C LEU A 152 -5.93 3.54 -15.60
N PRO A 153 -4.84 4.07 -16.18
CA PRO A 153 -4.91 5.24 -17.04
C PRO A 153 -5.49 4.88 -18.41
N SER A 154 -5.85 5.90 -19.20
CA SER A 154 -6.18 5.75 -20.62
C SER A 154 -5.03 6.32 -21.45
N ILE A 155 -4.09 5.46 -21.86
CA ILE A 155 -2.95 5.84 -22.70
C ILE A 155 -3.11 5.16 -24.06
N GLU A 156 -2.93 5.91 -25.15
CA GLU A 156 -2.97 5.35 -26.50
C GLU A 156 -1.94 4.22 -26.63
N GLY A 157 -2.37 3.08 -27.18
CA GLY A 157 -1.49 1.95 -27.50
C GLY A 157 -1.20 0.97 -26.36
N MET A 158 -1.85 1.09 -25.19
CA MET A 158 -1.74 0.10 -24.11
C MET A 158 -2.03 -1.34 -24.55
N GLU A 159 -3.05 -1.54 -25.39
CA GLU A 159 -3.48 -2.87 -25.86
C GLU A 159 -2.53 -3.51 -26.88
N VAL A 160 -1.75 -2.69 -27.60
CA VAL A 160 -0.83 -3.16 -28.65
C VAL A 160 0.63 -3.14 -28.22
N TRP A 161 0.92 -2.64 -27.02
CA TRP A 161 2.26 -2.62 -26.46
C TRP A 161 2.75 -4.06 -26.22
N PRO A 162 3.90 -4.46 -26.79
CA PRO A 162 4.27 -5.88 -26.87
C PRO A 162 4.93 -6.43 -25.60
N ARG A 163 5.27 -5.57 -24.62
CA ARG A 163 6.05 -5.96 -23.43
C ARG A 163 5.22 -5.94 -22.16
N ARG A 164 5.89 -6.23 -21.03
CA ARG A 164 5.23 -6.44 -19.74
C ARG A 164 4.58 -5.15 -19.22
N GLN A 165 3.35 -5.29 -18.73
CA GLN A 165 2.59 -4.23 -18.10
C GLN A 165 1.99 -4.75 -16.78
N LEU A 166 2.03 -3.93 -15.72
CA LEU A 166 1.38 -4.25 -14.45
C LEU A 166 1.00 -2.99 -13.68
N HIS A 167 0.00 -3.08 -12.80
CA HIS A 167 -0.26 -2.05 -11.81
C HIS A 167 0.60 -2.24 -10.56
N SER A 168 0.88 -1.17 -9.82
CA SER A 168 1.59 -1.20 -8.53
C SER A 168 0.97 -2.16 -7.52
N HIS A 169 -0.34 -2.39 -7.60
CA HIS A 169 -1.07 -3.42 -6.85
C HIS A 169 -0.47 -4.82 -6.99
N SER A 170 0.08 -5.14 -8.17
CA SER A 170 0.65 -6.45 -8.50
C SER A 170 2.16 -6.52 -8.27
N TYR A 171 2.79 -5.42 -7.85
CA TYR A 171 4.22 -5.39 -7.54
C TYR A 171 4.47 -6.05 -6.16
N ARG A 172 5.52 -6.87 -6.04
CA ARG A 172 5.79 -7.66 -4.81
C ARG A 172 7.23 -7.63 -4.35
N VAL A 173 8.16 -7.74 -5.28
CA VAL A 173 9.61 -7.79 -5.06
C VAL A 173 10.33 -7.18 -6.27
N PRO A 174 11.54 -6.63 -6.08
CA PRO A 174 12.29 -5.98 -7.16
C PRO A 174 13.03 -6.97 -8.05
N ASP A 175 13.34 -8.18 -7.57
CA ASP A 175 14.18 -9.16 -8.27
C ASP A 175 13.76 -9.49 -9.72
N PRO A 176 12.45 -9.62 -10.05
CA PRO A 176 12.01 -9.87 -11.42
C PRO A 176 12.28 -8.74 -12.41
N PHE A 177 12.68 -7.55 -11.94
CA PHE A 177 12.94 -6.37 -12.77
C PHE A 177 14.44 -6.06 -12.86
N ARG A 178 15.28 -6.98 -12.38
CA ARG A 178 16.73 -6.85 -12.42
C ARG A 178 17.20 -6.74 -13.87
N ASP A 179 18.09 -5.79 -14.12
CA ASP A 179 18.65 -5.49 -15.45
C ASP A 179 17.61 -5.06 -16.51
N GLU A 180 16.36 -4.79 -16.12
CA GLU A 180 15.32 -4.25 -17.01
C GLU A 180 15.36 -2.71 -17.07
N ALA A 181 14.95 -2.17 -18.22
CA ALA A 181 14.52 -0.79 -18.35
C ALA A 181 13.04 -0.67 -17.95
N VAL A 182 12.76 -0.07 -16.80
CA VAL A 182 11.39 0.02 -16.25
C VAL A 182 10.87 1.45 -16.34
N VAL A 183 9.65 1.60 -16.85
CA VAL A 183 8.89 2.87 -16.81
C VAL A 183 7.87 2.78 -15.70
N VAL A 184 8.01 3.64 -14.69
CA VAL A 184 7.04 3.76 -13.61
C VAL A 184 6.14 4.96 -13.89
N VAL A 185 4.87 4.67 -14.18
CA VAL A 185 3.83 5.64 -14.48
C VAL A 185 3.19 6.13 -13.17
N CYS A 186 3.93 6.90 -12.35
CA CYS A 186 3.42 7.87 -11.36
C CYS A 186 4.58 8.66 -10.70
N CYS A 187 4.32 9.85 -10.12
CA CYS A 187 5.21 10.51 -9.14
C CYS A 187 4.60 10.64 -7.74
N GLY A 188 3.50 9.94 -7.47
CA GLY A 188 2.96 9.76 -6.12
C GLY A 188 3.77 8.75 -5.31
N GLU A 189 3.31 8.48 -4.08
CA GLU A 189 4.00 7.61 -3.11
C GLU A 189 4.44 6.27 -3.71
N SER A 190 3.54 5.54 -4.38
CA SER A 190 3.87 4.25 -4.99
C SER A 190 4.91 4.36 -6.10
N GLY A 191 4.84 5.40 -6.92
CA GLY A 191 5.78 5.59 -8.03
C GLY A 191 7.19 5.86 -7.52
N LEU A 192 7.32 6.76 -6.55
CA LEU A 192 8.60 7.12 -5.95
C LEU A 192 9.23 5.97 -5.17
N ASP A 193 8.44 5.27 -4.35
CA ASP A 193 8.97 4.18 -3.51
C ASP A 193 9.39 2.97 -4.35
N ILE A 194 8.57 2.54 -5.31
CA ILE A 194 8.93 1.44 -6.23
C ILE A 194 10.14 1.84 -7.09
N ALA A 195 10.19 3.06 -7.62
CA ALA A 195 11.33 3.49 -8.43
C ALA A 195 12.65 3.50 -7.64
N THR A 196 12.58 3.97 -6.40
CA THR A 196 13.71 4.00 -5.47
C THR A 196 14.19 2.58 -5.15
N GLU A 197 13.26 1.64 -4.90
CA GLU A 197 13.59 0.24 -4.68
C GLU A 197 14.25 -0.43 -5.89
N LEU A 198 13.69 -0.23 -7.09
CA LEU A 198 14.21 -0.82 -8.33
C LEU A 198 15.64 -0.35 -8.67
N CYS A 199 16.00 0.87 -8.27
CA CYS A 199 17.36 1.39 -8.41
C CYS A 199 18.32 0.91 -7.32
N GLY A 200 17.89 0.04 -6.40
CA GLY A 200 18.71 -0.43 -5.29
C GLY A 200 19.04 0.67 -4.28
N VAL A 201 18.28 1.76 -4.31
CA VAL A 201 18.47 2.87 -3.40
C VAL A 201 17.72 2.54 -2.12
N ALA A 202 18.43 2.18 -1.06
CA ALA A 202 17.81 2.07 0.25
C ALA A 202 17.54 3.47 0.79
N GLN A 203 16.27 3.90 0.87
CA GLN A 203 15.90 5.10 1.60
C GLN A 203 15.14 4.75 2.88
N GLY A 204 15.58 5.35 3.99
CA GLY A 204 14.74 5.57 5.17
C GLY A 204 14.22 7.00 5.09
N GLY A 205 12.93 7.16 4.82
CA GLY A 205 12.29 8.47 4.59
C GLY A 205 12.16 8.81 3.10
N GLN A 206 10.97 9.27 2.69
CA GLN A 206 10.63 9.71 1.33
C GLN A 206 11.57 10.84 0.86
N PRO A 207 12.42 10.65 -0.17
CA PRO A 207 13.06 11.79 -0.82
C PRO A 207 12.02 12.54 -1.68
N ARG A 208 11.76 13.81 -1.35
CA ARG A 208 10.89 14.70 -2.16
C ARG A 208 11.40 14.75 -3.61
N GLY A 209 10.50 14.65 -4.58
CA GLY A 209 10.77 14.33 -6.00
C GLY A 209 11.86 15.10 -6.76
N GLN A 210 12.36 16.24 -6.27
CA GLN A 210 13.55 16.90 -6.84
C GLN A 210 14.89 16.30 -6.39
N LEU A 211 14.95 15.60 -5.24
CA LEU A 211 16.18 14.99 -4.74
C LEU A 211 16.53 13.65 -5.44
N LEU A 212 15.56 13.02 -6.11
CA LEU A 212 15.74 11.73 -6.79
C LEU A 212 16.34 11.85 -8.19
N ALA A 213 16.20 13.01 -8.85
CA ALA A 213 16.76 13.27 -10.18
C ALA A 213 18.30 13.16 -10.24
N ASN A 214 18.96 13.12 -9.08
CA ASN A 214 20.41 13.01 -8.94
C ASN A 214 20.90 11.62 -8.50
N HIS A 215 20.01 10.64 -8.32
CA HIS A 215 20.45 9.29 -8.00
C HIS A 215 20.83 8.54 -9.29
N ALA A 216 22.03 7.97 -9.32
CA ALA A 216 22.50 7.15 -10.44
C ALA A 216 21.47 6.05 -10.75
N GLY A 217 20.79 6.16 -11.90
CA GLY A 217 19.81 5.18 -12.38
C GLY A 217 18.39 5.71 -12.64
N ILE A 218 18.04 6.90 -12.13
CA ILE A 218 16.68 7.48 -12.22
C ILE A 218 16.64 8.63 -13.23
N ARG A 219 15.73 8.58 -14.21
CA ARG A 219 15.44 9.70 -15.13
C ARG A 219 13.97 10.09 -15.09
N LEU A 220 13.70 11.38 -15.00
CA LEU A 220 12.35 11.92 -15.04
C LEU A 220 11.98 12.29 -16.49
N HIS A 221 10.77 11.95 -16.89
CA HIS A 221 10.20 12.30 -18.19
C HIS A 221 8.85 13.01 -18.02
N PRO A 222 8.41 13.79 -19.02
CA PRO A 222 7.04 14.29 -19.10
C PRO A 222 6.01 13.15 -19.16
N PRO A 223 4.70 13.45 -19.10
CA PRO A 223 3.65 12.45 -19.25
C PRO A 223 3.85 11.58 -20.50
N VAL A 224 3.50 10.30 -20.40
CA VAL A 224 3.44 9.40 -21.57
C VAL A 224 2.36 9.93 -22.50
N ASP A 225 2.72 10.14 -23.77
CA ASP A 225 1.81 10.47 -24.87
C ASP A 225 1.14 9.19 -25.36
N ARG A 226 1.95 8.19 -25.77
CA ARG A 226 1.48 6.92 -26.28
C ARG A 226 2.50 5.80 -26.11
N LEU A 227 2.01 4.56 -26.17
CA LEU A 227 2.78 3.33 -26.22
C LEU A 227 2.77 2.80 -27.65
N ARG A 228 3.95 2.53 -28.21
CA ARG A 228 4.10 2.11 -29.61
C ARG A 228 4.31 0.60 -29.76
N GLU A 229 3.82 0.03 -30.86
CA GLU A 229 3.93 -1.41 -31.16
C GLU A 229 5.39 -1.92 -31.23
N ASP A 230 6.36 -1.04 -31.47
CA ASP A 230 7.79 -1.36 -31.49
C ASP A 230 8.43 -1.48 -30.07
N GLY A 231 7.63 -1.26 -29.02
CA GLY A 231 8.11 -1.25 -27.65
C GLY A 231 8.86 0.04 -27.27
N THR A 232 8.59 1.18 -27.93
CA THR A 232 9.05 2.51 -27.48
C THR A 232 7.96 3.36 -26.83
N VAL A 233 8.23 3.87 -25.64
CA VAL A 233 7.35 4.79 -24.90
C VAL A 233 7.62 6.20 -25.41
N ALA A 234 6.59 6.86 -25.93
CA ALA A 234 6.68 8.25 -26.35
C ALA A 234 6.14 9.17 -25.26
N PHE A 235 6.86 10.25 -24.99
CA PHE A 235 6.50 11.26 -24.00
C PHE A 235 6.00 12.55 -24.67
N ALA A 236 5.29 13.38 -23.91
CA ALA A 236 4.66 14.61 -24.41
C ALA A 236 5.64 15.64 -25.01
N ASP A 237 6.93 15.57 -24.67
CA ASP A 237 7.98 16.42 -25.25
C ASP A 237 8.55 15.86 -26.57
N GLY A 238 8.03 14.73 -27.05
CA GLY A 238 8.50 14.02 -28.24
C GLY A 238 9.70 13.11 -27.98
N SER A 239 10.23 13.04 -26.75
CA SER A 239 11.28 12.09 -26.40
C SER A 239 10.75 10.65 -26.41
N LEU A 240 11.66 9.70 -26.66
CA LEU A 240 11.35 8.27 -26.73
C LEU A 240 12.25 7.49 -25.75
N ALA A 241 11.69 6.46 -25.13
CA ALA A 241 12.46 5.48 -24.35
C ALA A 241 12.05 4.04 -24.70
N VAL A 242 13.03 3.15 -24.78
CA VAL A 242 12.78 1.71 -24.81
C VAL A 242 12.61 1.23 -23.37
N ALA A 243 11.57 0.44 -23.12
CA ALA A 243 11.27 -0.10 -21.79
C ALA A 243 10.86 -1.57 -21.89
N ASP A 244 11.40 -2.41 -21.02
CA ASP A 244 11.05 -3.82 -20.89
C ASP A 244 9.74 -4.01 -20.12
N THR A 245 9.51 -3.16 -19.12
CA THR A 245 8.31 -3.21 -18.29
C THR A 245 7.73 -1.82 -18.01
N ILE A 246 6.40 -1.73 -17.99
CA ILE A 246 5.64 -0.56 -17.52
C ILE A 246 4.91 -0.91 -16.22
N ILE A 247 5.14 -0.12 -15.16
CA ILE A 247 4.45 -0.22 -13.87
C ILE A 247 3.53 0.99 -13.69
N TYR A 248 2.22 0.77 -13.58
CA TYR A 248 1.23 1.81 -13.32
C TYR A 248 1.10 2.07 -11.82
N GLY A 249 1.60 3.21 -11.36
CA GLY A 249 1.41 3.71 -9.99
C GLY A 249 0.16 4.61 -9.87
N THR A 250 -0.85 4.39 -10.71
CA THR A 250 -1.92 5.35 -11.02
C THR A 250 -3.05 5.40 -9.99
N GLY A 251 -2.85 4.76 -8.84
CA GLY A 251 -3.77 4.79 -7.70
C GLY A 251 -4.89 3.75 -7.81
N TYR A 252 -5.95 3.96 -7.05
CA TYR A 252 -6.99 2.96 -6.83
C TYR A 252 -8.39 3.57 -6.96
N THR A 253 -9.40 2.73 -7.16
CA THR A 253 -10.81 3.11 -7.16
C THR A 253 -11.51 2.61 -5.89
N TYR A 254 -12.51 3.35 -5.44
CA TYR A 254 -13.42 2.85 -4.41
C TYR A 254 -14.26 1.73 -5.02
N SER A 255 -14.16 0.53 -4.45
CA SER A 255 -14.88 -0.64 -4.91
C SER A 255 -15.57 -1.29 -3.71
N ILE A 256 -16.90 -1.28 -3.72
CA ILE A 256 -17.75 -1.88 -2.67
C ILE A 256 -18.80 -2.77 -3.36
N PRO A 257 -18.37 -3.82 -4.08
CA PRO A 257 -19.25 -4.58 -4.98
C PRO A 257 -20.33 -5.37 -4.25
N PHE A 258 -20.15 -5.60 -2.94
CA PHE A 258 -21.11 -6.30 -2.11
C PHE A 258 -22.22 -5.37 -1.57
N LEU A 259 -22.09 -4.05 -1.64
CA LEU A 259 -23.08 -3.14 -1.07
C LEU A 259 -24.17 -2.79 -2.09
N ASP A 260 -25.37 -3.29 -1.84
CA ASP A 260 -26.59 -2.96 -2.57
C ASP A 260 -27.23 -1.72 -1.95
N THR A 261 -27.01 -0.57 -2.59
CA THR A 261 -27.51 0.73 -2.09
C THR A 261 -28.95 1.02 -2.51
N ALA A 262 -29.60 0.11 -3.27
CA ALA A 262 -30.90 0.33 -3.88
C ALA A 262 -31.02 1.67 -4.64
N GLY A 263 -29.90 2.19 -5.18
CA GLY A 263 -29.84 3.49 -5.86
C GLY A 263 -29.83 4.72 -4.95
N LEU A 264 -29.80 4.55 -3.62
CA LEU A 264 -29.80 5.66 -2.65
C LEU A 264 -28.45 6.39 -2.55
N VAL A 265 -27.37 5.73 -2.96
CA VAL A 265 -26.04 6.34 -3.04
C VAL A 265 -25.70 6.44 -4.53
N PRO A 266 -25.51 7.66 -5.08
CA PRO A 266 -25.06 7.80 -6.45
C PRO A 266 -23.71 7.08 -6.62
N PRO A 267 -23.43 6.50 -7.80
CA PRO A 267 -22.13 5.89 -8.05
C PRO A 267 -21.05 6.91 -7.69
N LEU A 268 -20.10 6.51 -6.84
CA LEU A 268 -18.99 7.37 -6.42
C LEU A 268 -18.32 7.89 -7.69
N LEU A 269 -18.48 9.19 -7.97
CA LEU A 269 -17.83 9.81 -9.11
C LEU A 269 -16.32 9.55 -8.97
N PRO A 270 -15.63 9.10 -10.02
CA PRO A 270 -14.19 8.98 -9.97
C PRO A 270 -13.63 10.36 -9.66
N VAL A 271 -13.03 10.53 -8.48
CA VAL A 271 -12.29 11.74 -8.16
C VAL A 271 -11.15 11.81 -9.17
N THR A 272 -11.28 12.69 -10.15
CA THR A 272 -10.27 12.97 -11.17
C THR A 272 -9.07 13.58 -10.46
N ALA A 273 -8.14 12.73 -10.06
CA ALA A 273 -6.87 13.15 -9.49
C ALA A 273 -5.89 13.45 -10.62
N LEU A 274 -5.47 14.71 -10.66
CA LEU A 274 -4.33 15.28 -11.37
C LEU A 274 -3.19 14.26 -11.58
N VAL A 275 -2.92 13.94 -12.85
CA VAL A 275 -1.78 13.11 -13.27
C VAL A 275 -0.58 14.03 -13.49
N LEU A 276 0.52 13.84 -12.75
CA LEU A 276 1.80 14.48 -13.03
C LEU A 276 2.98 13.53 -12.73
N MET A 277 4.00 13.65 -13.58
CA MET A 277 5.39 13.15 -13.64
C MET A 277 5.68 11.63 -13.50
N LEU A 278 6.55 11.10 -14.38
CA LEU A 278 6.87 9.68 -14.54
C LEU A 278 8.38 9.45 -14.67
N THR A 279 8.82 8.25 -14.34
CA THR A 279 10.24 7.90 -14.14
C THR A 279 10.63 6.75 -15.05
N THR A 280 11.75 6.85 -15.77
CA THR A 280 12.40 5.73 -16.48
C THR A 280 13.68 5.33 -15.74
N LEU A 281 13.88 4.03 -15.52
CA LEU A 281 14.98 3.48 -14.74
C LEU A 281 15.81 2.50 -15.56
N ARG A 282 17.12 2.47 -15.33
CA ARG A 282 17.96 1.30 -15.67
C ARG A 282 18.45 0.67 -14.38
N CYS A 283 18.00 -0.56 -14.08
CA CYS A 283 18.49 -1.31 -12.93
C CYS A 283 19.96 -1.70 -13.17
N THR A 284 20.90 -1.15 -12.38
CA THR A 284 22.33 -1.53 -12.46
C THR A 284 22.88 -1.78 -11.07
N SER A 285 22.71 -3.00 -10.55
CA SER A 285 23.36 -3.43 -9.31
C SER A 285 24.25 -4.65 -9.55
N ARG A 286 25.49 -4.38 -9.95
CA ARG A 286 26.63 -5.23 -9.57
C ARG A 286 27.17 -4.66 -8.26
N HIS A 287 27.30 -5.51 -7.24
CA HIS A 287 27.91 -5.31 -5.92
C HIS A 287 26.94 -5.29 -4.73
N CYS A 288 26.64 -6.49 -4.21
CA CYS A 288 26.54 -6.68 -2.77
C CYS A 288 27.07 -8.09 -2.42
N ARG A 289 28.40 -8.21 -2.27
CA ARG A 289 29.01 -9.32 -1.52
C ARG A 289 29.20 -8.83 -0.09
N LEU A 290 28.25 -9.15 0.78
CA LEU A 290 28.44 -9.07 2.23
C LEU A 290 29.53 -10.08 2.62
N ARG A 291 30.77 -9.60 2.80
CA ARG A 291 31.80 -10.31 3.55
C ARG A 291 31.50 -10.13 5.02
N VAL A 292 30.99 -11.18 5.66
CA VAL A 292 31.01 -11.31 7.12
C VAL A 292 32.48 -11.37 7.54
N ARG A 293 33.00 -10.31 8.16
CA ARG A 293 34.24 -10.37 8.94
C ARG A 293 33.85 -10.60 10.40
N SER A 294 34.12 -11.81 10.87
CA SER A 294 34.23 -12.13 12.30
C SER A 294 35.52 -11.51 12.84
N HIS A 295 35.42 -10.61 13.81
CA HIS A 295 36.54 -10.26 14.68
C HIS A 295 36.19 -10.60 16.12
N ASN A 296 36.76 -11.73 16.57
CA ASN A 296 37.12 -11.96 17.96
C ASN A 296 38.41 -11.18 18.24
N SER A 297 38.44 -10.39 19.32
CA SER A 297 39.61 -10.24 20.18
C SER A 297 39.25 -9.43 21.43
N GLU A 298 39.66 -9.97 22.58
CA GLU A 298 39.56 -9.47 23.96
C GLU A 298 40.17 -8.07 24.17
N PRO A 299 39.88 -7.39 25.29
CA PRO A 299 40.58 -6.16 25.67
C PRO A 299 41.73 -6.43 26.64
N SER A 300 42.95 -6.01 26.28
CA SER A 300 44.07 -5.79 27.19
C SER A 300 44.19 -4.31 27.56
N SER A 301 44.35 -4.07 28.85
CA SER A 301 44.68 -2.80 29.53
C SER A 301 45.87 -2.04 28.95
N THR A 302 45.84 -0.70 28.96
CA THR A 302 46.66 0.16 29.85
C THR A 302 46.49 1.66 29.54
N SER A 303 46.64 2.42 30.63
CA SER A 303 46.70 3.87 30.86
C SER A 303 47.48 4.74 29.87
N SER A 304 47.03 6.00 29.68
CA SER A 304 47.75 7.19 30.18
C SER A 304 46.99 8.51 29.95
N ASN A 305 46.96 9.33 30.99
CA ASN A 305 46.45 10.70 31.08
C ASN A 305 47.01 11.66 30.03
N THR A 306 46.21 12.67 29.61
CA THR A 306 46.59 14.09 29.75
C THR A 306 45.32 14.94 29.83
N ALA A 307 45.22 15.76 30.88
CA ALA A 307 44.17 16.73 31.13
C ALA A 307 44.50 18.09 30.48
N CYS A 308 43.48 18.86 30.09
CA CYS A 308 43.52 20.33 30.05
C CYS A 308 42.14 20.89 30.43
N HIS A 309 42.18 21.81 31.39
CA HIS A 309 41.06 22.50 32.06
C HIS A 309 40.52 23.71 31.27
N GLY A 310 39.27 24.08 31.62
CA GLY A 310 38.77 25.47 31.64
C GLY A 310 37.82 25.84 30.50
N THR A 311 36.72 26.58 30.66
CA THR A 311 36.13 27.31 31.80
C THR A 311 34.68 27.64 31.40
N MET A 312 33.74 27.64 32.37
CA MET A 312 32.39 28.19 32.20
C MET A 312 32.41 29.70 31.97
N ALA A 313 31.49 30.22 31.15
CA ALA A 313 31.07 31.60 31.21
C ALA A 313 29.56 31.72 30.96
N HIS A 314 28.83 32.04 32.03
CA HIS A 314 27.49 32.60 32.01
C HIS A 314 27.51 33.99 31.32
N ARG A 315 26.51 34.28 30.49
CA ARG A 315 26.00 35.65 30.32
C ARG A 315 24.48 35.65 30.27
N ASN A 316 23.93 36.62 30.98
CA ASN A 316 22.53 36.85 31.32
C ASN A 316 22.07 38.14 30.60
N ILE A 317 20.80 38.15 30.14
CA ILE A 317 19.84 39.30 30.14
C ILE A 317 20.08 40.43 29.07
N PRO A 318 19.07 41.22 28.61
CA PRO A 318 17.66 41.42 29.04
C PRO A 318 16.58 41.32 27.93
N GLY A 319 15.31 41.34 28.36
CA GLY A 319 14.12 41.50 27.52
C GLY A 319 13.53 42.92 27.49
N VAL A 320 12.22 42.93 27.18
CA VAL A 320 11.21 44.03 27.22
C VAL A 320 11.13 44.86 25.92
N PRO A 321 9.94 45.30 25.46
CA PRO A 321 8.60 45.26 26.07
C PRO A 321 7.61 44.27 25.50
#